data_AF-A0A926CJE8-F1
#
_entry.id   AF-A0A926CJE8-F1
#
_cell.length_a   1.000
_cell.length_b   1.000
_cell.length_c   1.000
_cell.angle_alpha   90.00
_cell.angle_beta   90.00
_cell.angle_gamma   90.00
#
_symmetry.space_group_name_H-M   'P 1'
#
loop_
_entity.id
_entity.type
_entity.pdbx_description
1 polymer ?
#
loop_
_entity_poly.entity_id
_entity_poly.type
_entity_poly.pdbx_seq_one_letter_code
_entity_poly.pdbx_strand_id
1 'polypeptide(L)' 'MSAPTAAKSLEHLRTLGILRETTGRERHRLFVYEPYLSILNEGTEPIR' A
#
# COMPACT_ATOMS: atom_id res chain seq x y z
N MET A 1 -6.58 5.17 17.88
CA MET A 1 -7.12 4.18 16.91
C MET A 1 -6.80 2.79 17.42
N SER A 2 -7.74 1.84 17.33
CA SER A 2 -7.47 0.44 17.69
C SER A 2 -7.01 -0.35 16.45
N ALA A 3 -6.27 -1.44 16.67
CA ALA A 3 -5.83 -2.36 15.61
C ALA A 3 -6.97 -2.79 14.64
N PRO A 4 -8.18 -3.15 15.09
CA PRO A 4 -9.26 -3.52 14.17
C PRO A 4 -9.77 -2.36 13.32
N THR A 5 -9.80 -1.13 13.85
CA THR A 5 -10.18 0.06 13.08
C THR A 5 -9.15 0.34 11.98
N ALA A 6 -7.86 0.27 12.30
CA ALA A 6 -6.80 0.46 11.32
C ALA A 6 -6.85 -0.60 10.21
N ALA A 7 -7.04 -1.87 10.57
CA ALA A 7 -7.16 -2.96 9.60
C ALA A 7 -8.36 -2.76 8.64
N LYS A 8 -9.52 -2.33 9.16
CA LYS A 8 -10.70 -2.08 8.33
C LYS A 8 -10.49 -0.91 7.37
N SER A 9 -9.82 0.16 7.82
CA SER A 9 -9.46 1.28 6.96
C SER A 9 -8.49 0.89 5.86
N LEU A 10 -7.45 0.10 6.17
CA LEU A 10 -6.50 -0.42 5.17
C LEU A 10 -7.20 -1.28 4.11
N GLU A 11 -8.17 -2.10 4.51
CA GLU A 11 -8.95 -2.92 3.58
C GLU A 11 -9.87 -2.08 2.67
N HIS A 12 -10.47 -1.01 3.21
CA HIS A 12 -11.22 -0.05 2.38
C HIS A 12 -10.30 0.64 1.36
N LEU A 13 -9.13 1.12 1.78
CA LEU A 13 -8.16 1.75 0.88
C LEU A 13 -7.65 0.77 -0.19
N ARG A 14 -7.49 -0.51 0.15
CA ARG A 14 -7.18 -1.57 -0.82
C ARG A 14 -8.30 -1.75 -1.84
N THR A 15 -9.55 -1.81 -1.38
CA THR A 15 -10.73 -1.97 -2.26
C THR A 15 -10.88 -0.78 -3.21
N LEU A 16 -10.54 0.42 -2.76
CA LEU A 16 -10.52 1.63 -3.59
C LEU A 16 -9.34 1.68 -4.59
N GLY A 17 -8.45 0.67 -4.58
CA GLY A 17 -7.28 0.63 -5.46
C GLY A 17 -6.13 1.55 -5.05
N ILE A 18 -6.21 2.17 -3.87
CA ILE A 18 -5.20 3.09 -3.35
C ILE A 18 -4.00 2.31 -2.81
N LEU A 19 -4.26 1.18 -2.15
CA LEU A 19 -3.22 0.31 -1.57
C LEU A 19 -3.18 -1.05 -2.27
N ARG A 20 -1.98 -1.60 -2.45
CA ARG A 20 -1.75 -2.97 -2.89
C ARG A 20 -1.14 -3.79 -1.77
N GLU A 21 -1.69 -4.96 -1.50
CA GLU A 21 -1.12 -5.91 -0.55
C GLU A 21 -0.01 -6.72 -1.23
N THR A 22 1.12 -6.95 -0.54
CA THR A 22 2.31 -7.57 -1.15
C THR A 22 2.75 -8.89 -0.53
N THR A 23 2.19 -9.29 0.61
CA THR A 23 2.67 -10.45 1.36
C THR A 23 1.86 -11.73 1.14
N GLY A 24 0.59 -11.63 0.72
CA GLY A 24 -0.33 -12.75 0.56
C GLY A 24 -0.69 -13.47 1.87
N ARG A 25 -0.43 -12.86 3.04
CA ARG A 25 -0.59 -13.49 4.37
C ARG A 25 -1.88 -13.04 5.07
N GLU A 26 -2.42 -13.85 5.98
CA GLU A 26 -3.56 -13.47 6.82
C GLU A 26 -3.19 -12.45 7.91
N ARG A 27 -1.95 -12.48 8.42
CA ARG A 27 -1.47 -11.62 9.51
C ARG A 27 -0.16 -10.95 9.12
N HIS A 28 0.13 -9.82 9.76
CA HIS A 28 1.33 -9.01 9.49
C HIS A 28 1.45 -8.62 8.00
N ARG A 29 0.31 -8.29 7.37
CA ARG A 29 0.23 -7.88 5.97
C ARG A 29 1.00 -6.59 5.74
N LEU A 30 1.77 -6.54 4.66
CA LEU A 30 2.37 -5.30 4.17
C LEU A 30 1.54 -4.76 3.00
N PHE A 31 1.39 -3.44 3.00
CA PHE A 31 0.67 -2.70 1.98
C PHE A 31 1.61 -1.67 1.36
N VAL A 32 1.58 -1.58 0.04
CA VAL A 32 2.30 -0.58 -0.74
C VAL A 32 1.32 0.48 -1.19
N TYR A 33 1.75 1.74 -1.05
CA TYR A 33 1.04 2.89 -1.59
C TYR A 33 1.71 3.33 -2.90
N GLU A 34 1.28 2.72 -4.00
CA GLU A 34 1.89 2.91 -5.34
C GLU A 34 1.93 4.39 -5.77
N PRO A 35 0.89 5.22 -5.58
CA PRO A 35 0.95 6.64 -5.95
C PRO A 35 2.10 7.41 -5.27
N TYR A 36 2.39 7.09 -4.01
CA TYR A 36 3.50 7.73 -3.30
C TYR A 36 4.86 7.24 -3.80
N LEU A 37 5.00 5.94 -4.06
CA LEU A 37 6.21 5.42 -4.67
C LEU A 37 6.42 5.97 -6.09
N SER A 38 5.35 6.19 -6.85
CA SER A 38 5.42 6.83 -8.17
C SER A 38 5.98 8.23 -8.07
N ILE A 39 5.47 9.06 -7.16
CA ILE A 39 5.99 10.42 -6.93
C ILE A 39 7.46 10.40 -6.50
N LEU A 40 7.84 9.47 -5.63
CA LEU A 40 9.25 9.33 -5.22
C LEU A 40 10.15 8.83 -6.35
N ASN A 41 9.61 8.04 -7.28
CA ASN A 41 10.34 7.50 -8.41
C ASN A 41 10.46 8.49 -9.57
N GLU A 42 9.60 9.51 -9.67
CA GLU A 42 9.66 10.55 -10.71
C GLU A 42 11.06 11.21 -10.73
N GLY A 43 11.79 11.01 -11.83
CA GLY A 43 13.15 11.55 -12.01
C GLY A 43 14.28 10.65 -11.47
N THR A 44 13.95 9.48 -10.91
CA THR A 44 14.90 8.41 -10.57
C THR A 44 14.70 7.17 -11.43
N GLU A 45 13.96 7.28 -12.54
CA GLU A 45 13.82 6.16 -13.47
C GLU A 45 15.21 5.66 -13.90
N PRO A 46 15.46 4.34 -13.87
CA PRO A 46 16.73 3.78 -14.27
C PRO A 46 17.07 4.24 -15.69
N ILE A 47 18.26 4.84 -15.84
CA ILE A 47 18.80 5.17 -17.16
C ILE A 47 18.98 3.84 -17.89
N ARG A 48 18.22 3.66 -18.97
CA ARG A 48 18.24 2.44 -19.79
C ARG A 48 19.37 2.46 -20.79
#